data_AF-A0ABD7XDD7-F1
#
_entry.id   AF-A0ABD7XDD7-F1
#
_cell.length_a   1.000
_cell.length_b   1.000
_cell.length_c   1.000
_cell.angle_alpha   90.00
_cell.angle_beta   90.00
_cell.angle_gamma   90.00
#
_symmetry.space_group_name_H-M   'P 1'
#
loop_
_entity.id
_entity.type
_entity.pdbx_description
1 polymer ?
#
loop_
_entity_poly.entity_id
_entity_poly.type
_entity_poly.pdbx_seq_one_letter_code
_entity_poly.pdbx_strand_id
1 'polypeptide(L)'
;MTKEYYLYVGGQKIKVSEQIYKVYWQEREHEKYLEQVDKKNHLLFFSSLNHDGNFEDNLEDKNVDVEKVVATQMMIEALRNAMSKLNKDEREIIERLYFNDETLRAVAKTKNISHPTLIKRRDKILEKLKKFIEEL
;
A
#
# COMPACT_ATOMS: atom_id res chain seq x y z
N MET A 1 53.07 -44.78 -19.32
CA MET A 1 52.87 -44.17 -17.99
C MET A 1 51.38 -43.92 -17.80
N THR A 2 50.76 -44.50 -16.78
CA THR A 2 49.37 -44.25 -16.41
C THR A 2 49.27 -42.81 -15.88
N LYS A 3 48.43 -41.97 -16.52
CA LYS A 3 48.18 -40.61 -16.04
C LYS A 3 47.42 -40.68 -14.71
N GLU A 4 47.90 -39.95 -13.72
CA GLU A 4 47.22 -39.81 -12.43
C GLU A 4 46.42 -38.50 -12.42
N TYR A 5 45.18 -38.57 -11.94
CA TYR A 5 44.25 -37.44 -11.90
C TYR A 5 44.01 -37.01 -10.46
N TYR A 6 43.90 -35.70 -10.23
CA TYR A 6 43.77 -35.11 -8.91
C TYR A 6 42.75 -33.97 -8.91
N LEU A 7 41.98 -33.86 -7.83
CA LEU A 7 41.11 -32.72 -7.52
C LEU A 7 41.53 -32.10 -6.19
N TYR A 8 41.23 -30.80 -6.02
CA TYR A 8 41.50 -30.09 -4.78
C TYR A 8 40.19 -29.74 -4.10
N VAL A 9 39.97 -30.23 -2.87
CA VAL A 9 38.77 -29.97 -2.07
C VAL A 9 39.21 -29.43 -0.71
N GLY A 10 38.76 -28.23 -0.34
CA GLY A 10 39.20 -27.58 0.90
C GLY A 10 40.71 -27.37 1.00
N GLY A 11 41.41 -27.22 -0.13
CA GLY A 11 42.87 -27.09 -0.20
C GLY A 11 43.65 -28.41 -0.17
N GLN A 12 42.98 -29.56 0.00
CA GLN A 12 43.64 -30.87 0.03
C GLN A 12 43.66 -31.53 -1.36
N LYS A 13 44.79 -32.14 -1.73
CA LYS A 13 44.97 -32.84 -3.01
C LYS A 13 44.47 -34.29 -2.90
N ILE A 14 43.41 -34.62 -3.63
CA ILE A 14 42.77 -35.93 -3.62
C ILE A 14 42.98 -36.60 -4.97
N LYS A 15 43.52 -37.84 -4.96
CA LYS A 15 43.66 -38.66 -6.17
C LYS A 15 42.30 -39.22 -6.59
N VAL A 16 41.94 -39.09 -7.86
CA VAL A 16 40.65 -39.53 -8.40
C VAL A 16 40.83 -40.36 -9.67
N SER A 17 39.76 -41.05 -10.08
CA SER A 17 39.71 -41.70 -11.38
C SER A 17 39.58 -40.67 -12.52
N GLU A 18 39.99 -41.06 -13.73
CA GLU A 18 39.83 -40.22 -14.91
C GLU A 18 38.36 -39.83 -15.16
N GLN A 19 37.42 -40.76 -14.91
CA GLN A 19 35.99 -40.52 -15.08
C GLN A 19 35.49 -39.40 -14.15
N ILE A 20 35.85 -39.46 -12.87
CA ILE A 20 35.47 -38.43 -11.89
C ILE A 20 36.09 -37.08 -12.26
N TYR A 21 37.37 -37.10 -12.67
CA TYR A 21 38.06 -35.88 -13.11
C TYR A 21 37.34 -35.21 -14.29
N LYS A 22 36.96 -35.99 -15.30
CA LYS A 22 36.25 -35.49 -16.50
C LYS A 22 34.90 -34.90 -16.14
N VAL A 23 34.08 -35.60 -15.35
CA VAL A 23 32.76 -35.11 -14.93
C VAL A 23 32.86 -33.83 -14.12
N TYR A 24 33.77 -33.76 -13.14
CA TYR A 24 33.98 -32.55 -12.33
C TYR A 24 34.29 -31.32 -13.19
N TRP A 25 35.22 -31.47 -14.13
CA TRP A 25 35.60 -30.36 -15.01
C TRP A 25 34.50 -30.00 -16.01
N GLN A 26 33.72 -30.97 -16.48
CA GLN A 26 32.60 -30.73 -17.37
C GLN A 26 31.51 -29.88 -16.68
N GLU A 27 31.16 -30.21 -15.44
CA GLU A 27 30.22 -29.40 -14.63
C GLU A 27 30.78 -28.01 -14.33
N ARG A 28 32.07 -27.92 -13.97
CA ARG A 28 32.71 -26.63 -13.66
C ARG A 28 32.80 -25.70 -14.86
N GLU A 29 33.04 -26.23 -16.06
CA GLU A 29 33.02 -25.43 -17.29
C GLU A 29 31.57 -25.06 -17.67
N HIS A 30 30.60 -25.93 -17.40
CA HIS A 30 29.18 -25.60 -17.61
C HIS A 30 28.72 -24.45 -16.70
N GLU A 31 29.09 -24.46 -15.41
CA GLU A 31 28.81 -23.40 -14.45
C GLU A 31 29.40 -22.05 -14.91
N LYS A 32 30.68 -22.03 -15.32
CA LYS A 32 31.32 -20.83 -15.90
C LYS A 32 30.60 -20.32 -17.15
N TYR A 33 30.13 -21.22 -18.00
CA TYR A 33 29.37 -20.85 -19.19
C TYR A 33 28.04 -20.19 -18.81
N LEU A 34 27.30 -20.75 -17.84
CA LEU A 34 26.07 -20.15 -17.33
C LEU A 34 26.33 -18.74 -16.77
N GLU A 35 27.38 -18.55 -15.97
CA GLU A 35 27.76 -17.22 -15.47
C GLU A 35 28.04 -16.21 -16.60
N GLN A 36 28.69 -16.65 -17.69
CA GLN A 36 28.94 -15.79 -18.85
C GLN A 36 27.66 -15.43 -19.59
N VAL A 37 26.75 -16.40 -19.74
CA VAL A 37 25.43 -16.18 -20.33
C VAL A 37 24.64 -15.18 -19.49
N ASP A 38 24.65 -15.33 -18.17
CA ASP A 38 23.97 -14.42 -17.25
C ASP A 38 24.50 -12.99 -17.37
N LYS A 39 25.83 -12.82 -17.38
CA LYS A 39 26.48 -11.52 -17.60
C LYS A 39 26.15 -10.91 -18.95
N LYS A 40 26.15 -11.72 -20.02
CA LYS A 40 25.83 -11.27 -21.39
C LYS A 40 24.38 -10.80 -21.50
N ASN A 41 23.47 -11.47 -20.80
CA ASN A 41 22.05 -11.13 -20.79
C ASN A 41 21.68 -10.08 -19.74
N HIS A 42 22.67 -9.53 -19.03
CA HIS A 42 22.47 -8.55 -17.95
C HIS A 42 21.48 -9.05 -16.88
N LEU A 43 21.49 -10.36 -16.61
CA LEU A 43 20.65 -10.95 -15.58
C LEU A 43 21.16 -10.48 -14.21
N LEU A 44 20.27 -9.85 -13.44
CA LEU A 44 20.49 -9.48 -12.06
C LEU A 44 19.74 -10.48 -11.17
N PHE A 45 20.41 -11.01 -10.16
CA PHE A 45 19.70 -11.77 -9.14
C PHE A 45 18.79 -10.82 -8.36
N PHE A 46 17.57 -11.27 -8.07
CA PHE A 46 16.64 -10.51 -7.25
C PHE A 46 17.24 -10.15 -5.87
N SER A 47 18.04 -11.07 -5.30
CA SER A 47 18.79 -10.84 -4.06
C SER A 47 19.83 -9.73 -4.17
N SER A 48 20.34 -9.44 -5.37
CA SER A 48 21.27 -8.32 -5.60
C SER A 48 20.58 -6.95 -5.49
N LEU A 49 19.25 -6.88 -5.57
CA LEU A 49 18.48 -5.65 -5.39
C LEU A 49 18.10 -5.41 -3.91
N ASN A 50 18.22 -6.43 -3.06
CA ASN A 50 17.88 -6.37 -1.65
C ASN A 50 19.09 -5.98 -0.79
N HIS A 51 19.60 -4.76 -1.00
CA HIS A 51 20.85 -4.28 -0.37
C HIS A 51 20.75 -4.08 1.15
N ASP A 52 19.57 -3.74 1.66
CA ASP A 52 19.29 -3.42 3.07
C ASP A 52 18.29 -4.37 3.73
N GLY A 53 17.80 -5.38 3.00
CA GLY A 53 16.81 -6.34 3.49
C GLY A 53 15.35 -5.90 3.31
N ASN A 54 15.11 -4.66 2.85
CA ASN A 54 13.78 -4.05 2.82
C ASN A 54 13.26 -3.82 1.38
N PHE A 55 13.81 -4.50 0.38
CA PHE A 55 13.38 -4.31 -1.02
C PHE A 55 11.89 -4.58 -1.21
N GLU A 56 11.36 -5.63 -0.56
CA GLU A 56 9.93 -5.97 -0.62
C GLU A 56 9.06 -4.90 0.06
N ASP A 57 9.52 -4.30 1.16
CA ASP A 57 8.82 -3.22 1.88
C ASP A 57 8.79 -1.91 1.08
N ASN A 58 9.74 -1.72 0.15
CA ASN A 58 9.79 -0.56 -0.75
C ASN A 58 8.88 -0.71 -1.98
N LEU A 59 8.22 -1.85 -2.17
CA LEU A 59 7.27 -2.04 -3.26
C LEU A 59 5.94 -1.38 -2.89
N GLU A 60 5.53 -0.42 -3.70
CA GLU A 60 4.22 0.24 -3.56
C GLU A 60 3.07 -0.78 -3.73
N ASP A 61 2.23 -0.92 -2.70
CA ASP A 61 0.97 -1.62 -2.83
C ASP A 61 -0.06 -0.73 -3.54
N LYS A 62 -0.19 -0.94 -4.85
CA LYS A 62 -1.13 -0.20 -5.70
C LYS A 62 -2.60 -0.41 -5.34
N ASN A 63 -2.93 -1.37 -4.46
CA ASN A 63 -4.29 -1.56 -3.98
C ASN A 63 -4.63 -0.61 -2.82
N VAL A 64 -3.63 0.02 -2.19
CA VAL A 64 -3.81 0.88 -1.02
C VAL A 64 -3.34 2.29 -1.31
N ASP A 65 -4.30 3.20 -1.46
CA ASP A 65 -4.04 4.63 -1.59
C ASP A 65 -3.95 5.27 -0.20
N VAL A 66 -2.74 5.26 0.38
CA VAL A 66 -2.47 5.79 1.73
C VAL A 66 -2.77 7.29 1.80
N GLU A 67 -2.43 8.05 0.77
CA GLU A 67 -2.68 9.50 0.71
C GLU A 67 -4.17 9.79 0.82
N LYS A 68 -5.00 9.06 0.06
CA LYS A 68 -6.45 9.18 0.14
C LYS A 68 -7.00 8.78 1.50
N VAL A 69 -6.46 7.74 2.13
CA VAL A 69 -6.87 7.32 3.49
C VAL A 69 -6.60 8.44 4.49
N VAL A 70 -5.39 9.00 4.49
CA VAL A 70 -5.01 10.10 5.38
C VAL A 70 -5.85 11.35 5.10
N ALA A 71 -6.01 11.73 3.83
CA ALA A 71 -6.84 12.88 3.44
C ALA A 71 -8.30 12.72 3.91
N THR A 72 -8.87 11.53 3.75
CA THR A 72 -10.23 11.22 4.21
C THR A 72 -10.34 11.33 5.73
N GLN A 73 -9.36 10.80 6.46
CA GLN A 73 -9.33 10.90 7.92
C GLN A 73 -9.28 12.37 8.39
N MET A 74 -8.43 13.19 7.78
CA MET A 74 -8.35 14.63 8.06
C MET A 74 -9.67 15.34 7.77
N MET A 75 -10.34 15.03 6.66
CA MET A 75 -11.65 15.59 6.33
C MET A 75 -12.73 15.19 7.34
N ILE A 76 -12.73 13.93 7.80
CA ILE A 76 -13.67 13.44 8.83
C ILE A 76 -13.46 14.19 10.15
N GLU A 77 -12.21 14.40 10.56
CA GLU A 77 -11.89 15.13 11.77
C GLU A 77 -12.30 16.61 11.69
N ALA A 78 -12.03 17.27 10.57
CA ALA A 78 -12.49 18.63 10.31
C ALA A 78 -14.02 18.73 10.38
N LEU A 79 -14.75 17.79 9.76
CA LEU A 79 -16.21 17.74 9.83
C LEU A 79 -16.71 17.52 11.26
N ARG A 80 -16.09 16.61 12.04
CA ARG A 80 -16.46 16.38 13.44
C ARG A 80 -16.27 17.64 14.29
N ASN A 81 -15.18 18.37 14.08
CA ASN A 81 -14.92 19.64 14.75
C ASN A 81 -15.91 20.72 14.32
N ALA A 82 -16.31 20.79 13.06
CA ALA A 82 -17.35 21.72 12.60
C ALA A 82 -18.73 21.37 13.18
N MET A 83 -19.09 20.08 13.21
CA MET A 83 -20.35 19.58 13.76
C MET A 83 -20.49 19.84 15.27
N SER A 84 -19.38 19.85 16.02
CA SER A 84 -19.40 20.16 17.46
C SER A 84 -19.75 21.62 17.77
N LYS A 85 -19.53 22.53 16.81
CA LYS A 85 -19.88 23.96 16.91
C LYS A 85 -21.36 24.23 16.58
N LEU A 86 -22.08 23.27 15.99
CA LEU A 86 -23.52 23.42 15.74
C LEU A 86 -24.32 23.34 17.03
N ASN A 87 -25.47 24.03 17.07
CA ASN A 87 -26.40 23.82 18.17
C ASN A 87 -27.14 22.48 18.04
N LYS A 88 -27.83 22.08 19.11
CA LYS A 88 -28.52 20.77 19.17
C LYS A 88 -29.57 20.56 18.07
N ASP A 89 -30.35 21.59 17.74
CA ASP A 89 -31.40 21.50 16.71
C ASP A 89 -30.78 21.37 15.31
N GLU A 90 -29.74 22.16 15.04
CA GLU A 90 -29.00 22.13 13.77
C GLU A 90 -28.31 20.79 13.54
N ARG A 91 -27.64 20.29 14.57
CA ARG A 91 -26.97 19.00 14.55
C ARG A 91 -27.96 17.86 14.31
N GLU A 92 -29.10 17.86 14.99
CA GLU A 92 -30.15 16.85 14.79
C GLU A 92 -30.67 16.83 13.35
N ILE A 93 -30.86 18.00 12.73
CA ILE A 93 -31.30 18.08 11.32
C ILE A 93 -30.27 17.43 10.40
N ILE A 94 -28.98 17.70 10.59
CA ILE A 94 -27.91 17.13 9.75
C ILE A 94 -27.79 15.62 9.99
N GLU A 95 -27.81 15.17 11.25
CA GLU A 95 -27.75 13.74 11.60
C GLU A 95 -28.89 12.96 10.94
N ARG A 96 -30.12 13.46 11.04
CA ARG A 96 -31.28 12.77 10.45
C ARG A 96 -31.23 12.73 8.93
N LEU A 97 -30.84 13.82 8.28
CA LEU A 97 -30.82 13.90 6.82
C LEU A 97 -29.67 13.14 6.16
N TYR A 98 -28.50 13.06 6.80
CA TYR A 98 -27.27 12.57 6.15
C TYR A 98 -26.66 11.33 6.80
N PHE A 99 -27.00 11.02 8.06
CA PHE A 99 -26.49 9.84 8.76
C PHE A 99 -27.56 8.76 8.94
N ASN A 100 -28.83 9.17 9.07
CA ASN A 100 -29.97 8.25 9.19
C ASN A 100 -30.78 8.13 7.88
N ASP A 101 -30.34 8.78 6.80
CA ASP A 101 -30.98 8.77 5.49
C ASP A 101 -32.48 9.12 5.49
N GLU A 102 -32.92 9.96 6.44
CA GLU A 102 -34.31 10.39 6.50
C GLU A 102 -34.62 11.44 5.43
N THR A 103 -35.79 11.34 4.82
CA THR A 103 -36.23 12.34 3.84
C THR A 103 -36.54 13.68 4.51
N LEU A 104 -36.31 14.78 3.78
CA LEU A 104 -36.72 16.13 4.20
C LEU A 104 -38.20 16.20 4.62
N ARG A 105 -39.09 15.46 3.95
CA ARG A 105 -40.52 15.42 4.28
C ARG A 105 -40.77 14.79 5.65
N ALA A 106 -40.09 13.69 5.96
CA ALA A 106 -40.21 13.02 7.26
C ALA A 106 -39.69 13.92 8.40
N VAL A 107 -38.50 14.50 8.23
CA VAL A 107 -37.91 15.42 9.22
C VAL A 107 -38.80 16.65 9.43
N ALA A 108 -39.30 17.27 8.35
CA ALA A 108 -40.17 18.43 8.45
C ALA A 108 -41.47 18.12 9.21
N LYS A 109 -42.09 16.96 8.93
CA LYS A 109 -43.28 16.49 9.63
C LYS A 109 -43.01 16.29 11.13
N THR A 110 -41.94 15.58 11.49
CA THR A 110 -41.60 15.34 12.91
C THR A 110 -41.26 16.62 13.68
N LYS A 111 -40.62 17.60 13.02
CA LYS A 111 -40.32 18.91 13.61
C LYS A 111 -41.49 19.91 13.55
N ASN A 112 -42.64 19.51 13.00
CA ASN A 112 -43.83 20.34 12.81
C ASN A 112 -43.53 21.68 12.08
N ILE A 113 -42.71 21.62 11.04
CA ILE A 113 -42.39 22.76 10.17
C ILE A 113 -42.69 22.45 8.71
N SER A 114 -42.87 23.49 7.90
CA SER A 114 -43.07 23.30 6.46
C SER A 114 -41.81 22.75 5.79
N HIS A 115 -41.99 21.94 4.75
CA HIS A 115 -40.89 21.40 3.96
C HIS A 115 -39.95 22.49 3.39
N PRO A 116 -40.46 23.61 2.82
CA PRO A 116 -39.59 24.73 2.41
C PRO A 116 -38.80 25.37 3.56
N THR A 117 -39.39 25.46 4.76
CA THR A 117 -38.70 25.99 5.94
C THR A 117 -37.53 25.10 6.33
N LEU A 118 -37.71 23.77 6.32
CA LEU A 118 -36.63 22.84 6.63
C LEU A 118 -35.49 22.93 5.61
N ILE A 119 -35.81 23.02 4.31
CA ILE A 119 -34.79 23.21 3.26
C ILE A 119 -33.92 24.44 3.54
N LYS A 120 -34.56 25.60 3.78
CA LYS A 120 -33.83 26.83 4.11
C LYS A 120 -32.98 26.72 5.37
N ARG A 121 -33.44 25.97 6.38
CA ARG A 121 -32.65 25.71 7.59
C ARG A 121 -31.45 24.82 7.29
N ARG A 122 -31.66 23.70 6.60
CA ARG A 122 -30.58 22.80 6.16
C ARG A 122 -29.50 23.57 5.41
N ASP A 123 -29.88 24.37 4.43
CA ASP A 123 -28.92 25.12 3.60
C ASP A 123 -28.10 26.10 4.45
N LYS A 124 -28.73 26.79 5.39
CA LYS A 124 -28.01 27.65 6.35
C LYS A 124 -27.04 26.87 7.24
N ILE A 125 -27.39 25.66 7.65
CA ILE A 125 -26.52 24.80 8.46
C ILE A 125 -25.31 24.34 7.64
N LEU A 126 -25.53 23.95 6.37
CA LEU A 126 -24.45 23.57 5.47
C LEU A 126 -23.49 24.74 5.21
N GLU A 127 -24.00 25.95 5.02
CA GLU A 127 -23.16 27.16 4.91
C GLU A 127 -22.34 27.43 6.19
N LYS A 128 -22.90 27.18 7.38
CA LYS A 128 -22.16 27.27 8.64
C LYS A 128 -21.04 26.23 8.71
N LEU A 129 -21.36 24.97 8.40
CA LEU A 129 -20.38 23.88 8.39
C LEU A 129 -19.24 24.18 7.43
N LYS A 130 -19.54 24.68 6.23
CA LYS A 130 -18.54 25.11 5.26
C LYS A 130 -17.59 26.16 5.86
N LYS A 131 -18.13 27.23 6.43
CA LYS A 131 -17.32 28.28 7.08
C LYS A 131 -16.47 27.73 8.21
N PHE A 132 -17.02 26.87 9.07
CA PHE A 132 -16.27 26.26 10.16
C PHE A 132 -15.13 25.38 9.68
N ILE A 133 -15.24 24.78 8.50
CA ILE A 133 -14.17 23.97 7.89
C ILE A 133 -13.13 24.86 7.20
N GLU A 134 -13.54 25.95 6.55
CA GLU A 134 -12.63 26.93 5.94
C GLU A 134 -11.82 27.74 6.98
N GLU A 135 -12.32 27.85 8.21
CA GLU A 135 -11.67 28.52 9.33
C GLU A 135 -10.76 27.61 10.19
N LEU A 136 -10.65 26.31 9.86
CA LEU A 136 -9.73 25.36 10.51
C LEU A 136 -8.32 25.48 9.93
#